data_AF-A0A0Q4K981-F1
#
_entry.id   AF-A0A0Q4K981-F1
#
_cell.length_a   1.000
_cell.length_b   1.000
_cell.length_c   1.000
_cell.angle_alpha   90.00
_cell.angle_beta   90.00
_cell.angle_gamma   90.00
#
_symmetry.space_group_name_H-M   'P 1'
#
loop_
_entity.id
_entity.type
_entity.pdbx_description
1 polymer ?
#
loop_
_entity_poly.entity_id
_entity_poly.type
_entity_poly.pdbx_seq_one_letter_code
_entity_poly.pdbx_strand_id
1 'polypeptide(L)'
;MLAEDEQSTARSIVDYFLLAQSSARALAAAFVLIEFVRRNDSFQPISHDWTFTAARDGALQIYNVGQSIRYVRKIAGTLSSARHLIDFDLLKKAEGMFRESFPNAEKMRHSVAHQEFYANPDKDTTSRGGYSSIQLNFGVEFNLVNGIEGDDYVASWQGEVIRYSLAAQTLATIKDCVETMFAAFANLDPYSTPTIAAQRS
;
A
#
# COMPACT_ATOMS: atom_id res chain seq x y z
N MET A 1 -20.91 -18.48 -22.48
CA MET A 1 -21.50 -18.30 -21.15
C MET A 1 -20.52 -18.91 -20.16
N LEU A 2 -20.03 -18.15 -19.18
CA LEU A 2 -19.06 -18.64 -18.19
C LEU A 2 -19.72 -19.67 -17.27
N ALA A 3 -18.96 -20.67 -16.83
CA ALA A 3 -19.39 -21.58 -15.77
C ALA A 3 -19.60 -20.81 -14.45
N GLU A 4 -20.42 -21.34 -13.53
CA GLU A 4 -20.81 -20.64 -12.29
C GLU A 4 -19.62 -20.28 -11.40
N ASP A 5 -18.63 -21.18 -11.33
CA ASP A 5 -17.35 -20.99 -10.64
C ASP A 5 -16.49 -19.89 -11.29
N GLU A 6 -16.46 -19.83 -12.62
CA GLU A 6 -15.78 -18.76 -13.36
C GLU A 6 -16.47 -17.40 -13.17
N GLN A 7 -17.81 -17.36 -13.10
CA GLN A 7 -18.55 -16.12 -12.78
C GLN A 7 -18.23 -15.62 -11.37
N SER A 8 -18.13 -16.52 -10.39
CA SER A 8 -17.71 -16.18 -9.02
C SER A 8 -16.29 -15.63 -8.98
N THR A 9 -15.36 -16.26 -9.72
CA THR A 9 -13.98 -15.79 -9.85
C THR A 9 -13.92 -14.41 -10.50
N ALA A 10 -14.64 -14.20 -11.60
CA ALA A 10 -14.67 -12.93 -12.33
C ALA A 10 -15.18 -11.79 -11.43
N ARG A 11 -16.24 -12.03 -10.65
CA ARG A 11 -16.73 -11.07 -9.64
C ARG A 11 -15.65 -10.73 -8.62
N SER A 12 -14.97 -11.74 -8.09
CA SER A 12 -13.89 -11.53 -7.11
C SER A 12 -12.75 -10.68 -7.68
N ILE A 13 -12.36 -10.91 -8.94
CA ILE A 13 -11.33 -10.08 -9.61
C ILE A 13 -11.79 -8.62 -9.70
N VAL A 14 -13.05 -8.38 -10.09
CA VAL A 14 -13.63 -7.03 -10.15
C VAL A 14 -13.62 -6.37 -8.77
N ASP A 15 -14.00 -7.09 -7.72
CA ASP A 15 -13.98 -6.56 -6.35
C ASP A 15 -12.57 -6.15 -5.93
N TYR A 16 -11.55 -6.95 -6.25
CA TYR A 16 -10.15 -6.61 -5.97
C TYR A 16 -9.63 -5.45 -6.84
N PHE A 17 -10.12 -5.26 -8.07
CA PHE A 17 -9.83 -4.08 -8.87
C PHE A 17 -10.39 -2.80 -8.25
N LEU A 18 -11.63 -2.86 -7.78
CA LEU A 18 -12.27 -1.74 -7.09
C LEU A 18 -11.58 -1.44 -5.75
N LEU A 19 -11.16 -2.47 -5.02
CA LEU A 19 -10.35 -2.31 -3.80
C LEU A 19 -9.00 -1.63 -4.11
N ALA A 20 -8.25 -2.12 -5.10
CA ALA A 20 -6.97 -1.52 -5.47
C ALA A 20 -7.12 -0.05 -5.89
N GLN A 21 -8.12 0.27 -6.71
CA GLN A 21 -8.38 1.63 -7.16
C GLN A 21 -8.82 2.55 -6.01
N SER A 22 -9.73 2.08 -5.15
CA SER A 22 -10.18 2.86 -3.98
C SER A 22 -9.05 3.11 -3.00
N SER A 23 -8.20 2.12 -2.72
CA SER A 23 -7.01 2.28 -1.88
C SER A 23 -5.99 3.24 -2.49
N ALA A 24 -5.73 3.17 -3.80
CA ALA A 24 -4.85 4.13 -4.46
C ALA A 24 -5.38 5.58 -4.37
N ARG A 25 -6.69 5.77 -4.50
CA ARG A 25 -7.33 7.10 -4.32
C ARG A 25 -7.27 7.59 -2.88
N ALA A 26 -7.51 6.70 -1.91
CA ALA A 26 -7.40 7.03 -0.48
C ALA A 26 -5.96 7.42 -0.12
N LEU A 27 -4.96 6.70 -0.65
CA LEU A 27 -3.55 7.06 -0.50
C LEU A 27 -3.25 8.44 -1.08
N ALA A 28 -3.75 8.74 -2.29
CA ALA A 28 -3.59 10.07 -2.89
C ALA A 28 -4.24 11.16 -2.03
N ALA A 29 -5.41 10.91 -1.45
CA ALA A 29 -6.07 11.84 -0.54
C ALA A 29 -5.26 12.08 0.74
N ALA A 30 -4.68 11.03 1.32
CA ALA A 30 -3.78 11.14 2.48
C ALA A 30 -2.57 12.03 2.17
N PHE A 31 -1.96 11.88 0.99
CA PHE A 31 -0.84 12.71 0.55
C PHE A 31 -1.25 14.17 0.34
N VAL A 32 -2.43 14.41 -0.24
CA VAL A 32 -2.98 15.78 -0.36
C VAL A 32 -3.16 16.42 1.02
N LEU A 33 -3.63 15.67 2.02
CA LEU A 33 -3.77 16.17 3.39
C LEU A 33 -2.42 16.49 4.03
N ILE A 34 -1.42 15.62 3.86
CA ILE A 34 -0.04 15.85 4.35
C ILE A 34 0.53 17.14 3.73
N GLU A 35 0.42 17.29 2.41
CA GLU A 35 0.90 18.48 1.71
C GLU A 35 0.12 19.74 2.09
N PHE A 36 -1.19 19.62 2.30
CA PHE A 36 -2.01 20.72 2.82
C PHE A 36 -1.51 21.16 4.19
N VAL A 37 -1.28 20.24 5.12
CA VAL A 37 -0.75 20.57 6.45
C VAL A 37 0.62 21.23 6.35
N ARG A 38 1.55 20.65 5.58
CA ARG A 38 2.92 21.17 5.40
C ARG A 38 2.95 22.61 4.88
N ARG A 39 1.97 23.01 4.07
CA ARG A 39 1.86 24.38 3.54
C ARG A 39 1.20 25.37 4.49
N ASN A 40 0.51 24.89 5.53
CA ASN A 40 -0.28 25.73 6.42
C ASN A 40 0.25 25.63 7.86
N ASP A 41 1.38 26.29 8.11
CA ASP A 41 2.06 26.34 9.41
C ASP A 41 1.23 26.90 10.56
N SER A 42 0.07 27.52 10.31
CA SER A 42 -0.80 28.11 11.33
C SER A 42 -1.58 27.10 12.19
N PHE A 43 -1.51 25.79 11.90
CA PHE A 43 -2.32 24.75 12.57
C PHE A 43 -1.55 23.87 13.59
N GLN A 44 -0.35 24.28 14.01
CA GLN A 44 0.71 23.44 14.62
C GLN A 44 0.28 22.33 15.61
N PRO A 45 -0.63 22.51 16.59
CA PRO A 45 -0.96 21.42 17.51
C PRO A 45 -1.87 20.36 16.88
N ILE A 46 -2.87 20.78 16.10
CA ILE A 46 -3.89 19.88 15.52
C ILE A 46 -3.35 19.25 14.22
N SER A 47 -2.48 19.97 13.50
CA SER A 47 -1.97 19.54 12.20
C SER A 47 -0.97 18.40 12.26
N HIS A 48 -0.21 18.27 13.36
CA HIS A 48 0.68 17.14 13.57
C HIS A 48 -0.11 15.82 13.62
N ASP A 49 -1.20 15.78 14.38
CA ASP A 49 -2.06 14.61 14.49
C ASP A 49 -2.71 14.23 13.15
N TRP A 50 -3.06 15.22 12.33
CA TRP A 50 -3.61 14.98 11.00
C TRP A 50 -2.59 14.38 10.05
N THR A 51 -1.36 14.89 10.06
CA THR A 51 -0.28 14.36 9.20
C THR A 51 0.06 12.93 9.60
N PHE A 52 0.19 12.67 10.90
CA PHE A 52 0.42 11.33 11.43
C PHE A 52 -0.72 10.36 11.08
N THR A 53 -1.98 10.79 11.26
CA THR A 53 -3.15 9.99 10.90
C THR A 53 -3.20 9.68 9.40
N ALA A 54 -2.92 10.66 8.56
CA ALA A 54 -2.85 10.49 7.12
C ALA A 54 -1.74 9.51 6.70
N ALA A 55 -0.55 9.64 7.29
CA ALA A 55 0.55 8.72 7.03
C ALA A 55 0.26 7.30 7.52
N ARG A 56 -0.42 7.16 8.66
CA ARG A 56 -0.88 5.87 9.17
C ARG A 56 -1.90 5.21 8.23
N ASP A 57 -2.89 5.95 7.76
CA ASP A 57 -3.86 5.43 6.78
C ASP A 57 -3.18 5.09 5.46
N GLY A 58 -2.25 5.92 4.99
CA GLY A 58 -1.46 5.67 3.79
C GLY A 58 -0.73 4.32 3.81
N ALA A 59 -0.15 3.93 4.94
CA ALA A 59 0.45 2.60 5.11
C ALA A 59 -0.55 1.45 4.90
N LEU A 60 -1.77 1.59 5.43
CA LEU A 60 -2.83 0.59 5.24
C LEU A 60 -3.25 0.51 3.77
N GLN A 61 -3.37 1.65 3.09
CA GLN A 61 -3.73 1.68 1.68
C GLN A 61 -2.66 1.06 0.77
N ILE A 62 -1.37 1.31 1.05
CA ILE A 62 -0.27 0.64 0.34
C ILE A 62 -0.38 -0.88 0.48
N TYR A 63 -0.62 -1.39 1.70
CA TYR A 63 -0.81 -2.83 1.92
C TYR A 63 -2.02 -3.39 1.14
N ASN A 64 -3.16 -2.69 1.15
CA ASN A 64 -4.37 -3.13 0.46
C ASN A 64 -4.19 -3.23 -1.06
N VAL A 65 -3.44 -2.29 -1.68
CA VAL A 65 -3.06 -2.39 -3.09
C VAL A 65 -2.23 -3.65 -3.34
N GLY A 66 -1.20 -3.89 -2.53
CA GLY A 66 -0.35 -5.08 -2.66
C GLY A 66 -1.12 -6.40 -2.54
N GLN A 67 -2.03 -6.49 -1.56
CA GLN A 67 -2.89 -7.66 -1.40
C GLN A 67 -3.79 -7.86 -2.62
N SER A 68 -4.40 -6.80 -3.14
CA SER A 68 -5.27 -6.88 -4.31
C SER A 68 -4.53 -7.42 -5.53
N ILE A 69 -3.31 -6.94 -5.81
CA ILE A 69 -2.46 -7.44 -6.90
C ILE A 69 -2.16 -8.94 -6.71
N ARG A 70 -1.76 -9.34 -5.49
CA ARG A 70 -1.43 -10.74 -5.18
C ARG A 70 -2.64 -11.67 -5.34
N TYR A 71 -3.81 -11.24 -4.86
CA TYR A 71 -5.04 -12.03 -4.95
C TYR A 71 -5.52 -12.17 -6.38
N VAL A 72 -5.57 -11.08 -7.16
CA VAL A 72 -5.93 -11.13 -8.58
C VAL A 72 -5.03 -12.10 -9.32
N ARG A 73 -3.70 -11.98 -9.17
CA ARG A 73 -2.76 -12.89 -9.83
C ARG A 73 -3.01 -14.35 -9.45
N LYS A 74 -3.28 -14.62 -8.18
CA LYS A 74 -3.54 -15.97 -7.67
C LYS A 74 -4.79 -16.59 -8.29
N ILE A 75 -5.88 -15.83 -8.42
CA ILE A 75 -7.18 -16.36 -8.86
C ILE A 75 -7.41 -16.23 -10.37
N ALA A 76 -6.70 -15.36 -11.08
CA ALA A 76 -6.85 -15.18 -12.53
C ALA A 76 -6.66 -16.49 -13.32
N GLY A 77 -5.82 -17.40 -12.82
CA GLY A 77 -5.60 -18.71 -13.44
C GLY A 77 -6.80 -19.65 -13.44
N THR A 78 -7.82 -19.41 -12.61
CA THR A 78 -9.03 -20.26 -12.55
C THR A 78 -10.08 -19.87 -13.59
N LEU A 79 -9.92 -18.76 -14.31
CA LEU A 79 -10.75 -18.38 -15.45
C LEU A 79 -10.31 -19.15 -16.71
N SER A 80 -10.57 -20.46 -16.74
CA SER A 80 -10.10 -21.36 -17.79
C SER A 80 -10.52 -20.91 -19.20
N SER A 81 -11.76 -20.46 -19.37
CA SER A 81 -12.31 -20.00 -20.65
C SER A 81 -11.69 -18.71 -21.17
N ALA A 82 -11.24 -17.83 -20.26
CA ALA A 82 -10.68 -16.52 -20.57
C ALA A 82 -9.15 -16.44 -20.37
N ARG A 83 -8.51 -17.52 -19.92
CA ARG A 83 -7.10 -17.55 -19.53
C ARG A 83 -6.15 -17.07 -20.63
N HIS A 84 -6.45 -17.41 -21.88
CA HIS A 84 -5.66 -17.05 -23.05
C HIS A 84 -5.72 -15.55 -23.40
N LEU A 85 -6.66 -14.81 -22.80
CA LEU A 85 -6.81 -13.36 -22.97
C LEU A 85 -6.15 -12.57 -21.84
N ILE A 86 -5.72 -13.24 -20.76
CA ILE A 86 -5.09 -12.61 -19.59
C ILE A 86 -3.57 -12.64 -19.76
N ASP A 87 -2.94 -11.47 -19.65
CA ASP A 87 -1.50 -11.32 -19.66
C ASP A 87 -0.93 -11.56 -18.24
N PHE A 88 -0.51 -12.80 -17.97
CA PHE A 88 0.07 -13.18 -16.69
C PHE A 88 1.46 -12.57 -16.44
N ASP A 89 2.16 -12.13 -17.49
CA ASP A 89 3.46 -11.47 -17.34
C ASP A 89 3.27 -10.05 -16.80
N LEU A 90 2.23 -9.34 -17.23
CA LEU A 90 1.85 -8.05 -16.63
C LEU A 90 1.43 -8.19 -15.16
N LEU A 91 0.67 -9.22 -14.80
CA LEU A 91 0.33 -9.49 -13.39
C LEU A 91 1.58 -9.78 -12.54
N LYS A 92 2.50 -10.59 -13.06
CA LYS A 92 3.78 -10.88 -12.40
C LYS A 92 4.63 -9.61 -12.26
N LYS A 93 4.66 -8.76 -13.29
CA LYS A 93 5.35 -7.47 -13.29
C LYS A 93 4.78 -6.53 -12.24
N ALA A 94 3.46 -6.36 -12.17
CA ALA A 94 2.80 -5.52 -11.18
C ALA A 94 3.15 -5.94 -9.74
N GLU A 95 3.11 -7.24 -9.45
CA GLU A 95 3.50 -7.76 -8.13
C GLU A 95 4.99 -7.56 -7.85
N GLY A 96 5.85 -7.77 -8.85
CA GLY A 96 7.29 -7.52 -8.74
C GLY A 96 7.62 -6.08 -8.39
N MET A 97 7.06 -5.13 -9.16
CA MET A 97 7.20 -3.68 -8.92
C MET A 97 6.75 -3.29 -7.52
N PHE A 98 5.60 -3.80 -7.07
CA PHE A 98 5.09 -3.53 -5.72
C PHE A 98 6.03 -4.06 -4.64
N ARG A 99 6.46 -5.32 -4.75
CA ARG A 99 7.31 -5.97 -3.74
C ARG A 99 8.69 -5.32 -3.63
N GLU A 100 9.26 -4.92 -4.75
CA GLU A 100 10.55 -4.21 -4.80
C GLU A 100 10.45 -2.83 -4.17
N SER A 101 9.35 -2.11 -4.42
CA SER A 101 9.16 -0.74 -3.92
C SER A 101 8.71 -0.68 -2.46
N PHE A 102 7.95 -1.69 -2.01
CA PHE A 102 7.34 -1.72 -0.68
C PHE A 102 7.61 -3.05 0.07
N PRO A 103 8.89 -3.42 0.28
CA PRO A 103 9.25 -4.71 0.87
C PRO A 103 8.72 -4.89 2.30
N ASN A 104 8.44 -3.78 3.01
CA ASN A 104 7.96 -3.77 4.38
C ASN A 104 6.45 -3.50 4.51
N ALA A 105 5.66 -3.50 3.42
CA ALA A 105 4.24 -3.13 3.47
C ALA A 105 3.43 -3.97 4.48
N GLU A 106 3.69 -5.27 4.55
CA GLU A 106 3.02 -6.18 5.50
C GLU A 106 3.42 -5.87 6.95
N LYS A 107 4.73 -5.75 7.22
CA LYS A 107 5.24 -5.34 8.53
C LYS A 107 4.64 -3.99 8.96
N MET A 108 4.60 -3.03 8.05
CA MET A 108 4.06 -1.68 8.28
C MET A 108 2.58 -1.72 8.65
N ARG A 109 1.76 -2.47 7.92
CA ARG A 109 0.33 -2.65 8.23
C ARG A 109 0.13 -3.21 9.64
N HIS A 110 0.94 -4.18 10.04
CA HIS A 110 0.84 -4.76 11.37
C HIS A 110 1.33 -3.80 12.48
N SER A 111 2.45 -3.08 12.28
CA SER A 111 2.90 -2.02 13.19
C SER A 111 1.84 -0.93 13.39
N VAL A 112 1.10 -0.61 12.32
CA VAL A 112 0.02 0.38 12.35
C VAL A 112 -1.24 -0.15 13.05
N ALA A 113 -1.58 -1.43 12.89
CA ALA A 113 -2.81 -2.00 13.44
C ALA A 113 -2.71 -2.38 14.93
N HIS A 114 -1.51 -2.76 15.39
CA HIS A 114 -1.30 -3.44 16.68
C HIS A 114 -0.02 -2.95 17.36
N GLN A 115 0.01 -1.67 17.73
CA GLN A 115 1.21 -1.01 18.28
C GLN A 115 1.71 -1.68 19.57
N GLU A 116 0.79 -2.23 20.36
CA GLU A 116 1.03 -2.83 21.67
C GLU A 116 1.79 -4.17 21.63
N PHE A 117 1.76 -4.90 20.51
CA PHE A 117 2.36 -6.24 20.42
C PHE A 117 3.80 -6.25 19.88
N TYR A 118 4.26 -5.15 19.30
CA TYR A 118 5.57 -5.08 18.64
C TYR A 118 6.60 -4.21 19.40
N ALA A 119 6.20 -3.64 20.53
CA ALA A 119 7.13 -3.19 21.56
C ALA A 119 7.75 -4.44 22.21
N ASN A 120 9.01 -4.76 21.87
CA ASN A 120 9.72 -5.81 22.56
C ASN A 120 10.35 -5.22 23.82
N PRO A 121 9.93 -5.63 25.03
CA PRO A 121 10.42 -5.03 26.25
C PRO A 121 11.89 -5.34 26.57
N ASP A 122 12.43 -6.41 25.97
CA ASP A 122 13.79 -6.89 26.26
C ASP A 122 14.86 -6.27 25.34
N LYS A 123 14.47 -5.48 24.33
CA LYS A 123 15.40 -4.82 23.41
C LYS A 123 15.46 -3.33 23.72
N ASP A 124 16.41 -2.98 24.58
CA ASP A 124 16.79 -1.61 24.94
C ASP A 124 17.09 -0.78 23.68
N THR A 125 16.22 0.19 23.37
CA THR A 125 16.37 1.09 22.23
C THR A 125 16.66 2.49 22.73
N THR A 126 17.94 2.75 22.92
CA THR A 126 18.55 4.05 23.30
C THR A 126 18.41 5.16 22.23
N SER A 127 17.42 5.07 21.35
CA SER A 127 17.23 6.03 20.26
C SER A 127 16.55 7.31 20.76
N ARG A 128 17.40 8.30 21.10
CA ARG A 128 17.01 9.68 21.41
C ARG A 128 16.53 10.38 20.13
N GLY A 129 15.22 10.49 19.97
CA GLY A 129 14.55 11.34 18.98
C GLY A 129 13.13 11.63 19.45
N GLY A 130 12.49 12.70 18.99
CA GLY A 130 11.17 13.10 19.47
C GLY A 130 10.11 12.05 19.14
N TYR A 131 9.78 11.19 20.10
CA TYR A 131 8.83 10.09 19.96
C TYR A 131 7.79 10.16 21.09
N SER A 132 6.55 9.78 20.80
CA SER A 132 5.53 9.61 21.83
C SER A 132 5.91 8.43 22.72
N SER A 133 6.57 8.70 23.85
CA SER A 133 6.84 7.72 24.88
C SER A 133 5.52 7.32 25.53
N ILE A 134 5.09 6.07 25.35
CA ILE A 134 4.03 5.50 26.19
C ILE A 134 4.72 4.98 27.46
N GLN A 135 4.57 5.71 28.57
CA GLN A 135 4.95 5.17 29.88
C GLN A 135 3.93 4.11 30.29
N LEU A 136 4.31 2.85 30.16
CA LEU A 136 3.59 1.75 30.80
C LEU A 136 3.99 1.73 32.29
N ASN A 137 3.01 1.51 33.17
CA ASN A 137 3.04 1.71 34.63
C ASN A 137 4.03 0.81 35.44
N PHE A 138 5.06 0.26 34.79
CA PHE A 138 6.01 -0.71 35.34
C PHE A 138 7.47 -0.24 35.35
N GLY A 139 7.74 1.04 35.11
CA GLY A 139 9.10 1.60 35.26
C GLY A 139 10.09 1.23 34.16
N VAL A 140 9.63 0.65 33.04
CA VAL A 140 10.43 0.43 31.84
C VAL A 140 10.01 1.44 30.78
N GLU A 141 10.95 2.27 30.35
CA GLU A 141 10.74 3.29 29.33
C GLU A 141 10.90 2.66 27.94
N PHE A 142 9.83 2.61 27.15
CA PHE A 142 9.84 2.06 25.80
C PHE A 142 9.76 3.19 24.76
N ASN A 143 10.72 3.24 23.86
CA ASN A 143 10.65 4.12 22.69
C ASN A 143 9.86 3.43 21.57
N LEU A 144 8.55 3.67 21.53
CA LEU A 144 7.74 3.30 20.39
C LEU A 144 8.03 4.28 19.25
N VAL A 145 8.88 3.90 18.30
CA VAL A 145 9.18 4.74 17.13
C VAL A 145 8.02 4.60 16.16
N ASN A 146 6.99 5.44 16.31
CA ASN A 146 5.99 5.69 15.28
C ASN A 146 5.91 7.21 15.09
N GLY A 147 6.14 7.69 13.88
CA GLY A 147 6.16 9.13 13.64
C GLY A 147 6.52 9.47 12.21
N ILE A 148 6.74 10.75 11.99
CA ILE A 148 7.19 11.29 10.72
C ILE A 148 8.61 11.81 10.93
N GLU A 149 9.54 11.28 10.15
CA GLU A 149 10.95 11.69 10.13
C GLU A 149 11.24 12.28 8.75
N GLY A 150 11.20 13.60 8.64
CA GLY A 150 11.33 14.29 7.36
C GLY A 150 10.22 13.93 6.37
N ASP A 151 10.59 13.21 5.30
CA ASP A 151 9.68 12.72 4.25
C ASP A 151 9.33 11.24 4.40
N ASP A 152 9.66 10.61 5.52
CA ASP A 152 9.33 9.22 5.78
C ASP A 152 8.31 9.09 6.91
N TYR A 153 7.36 8.18 6.74
CA TYR A 153 6.64 7.61 7.87
C TYR A 153 7.44 6.43 8.42
N VAL A 154 7.72 6.47 9.71
CA VAL A 154 8.59 5.50 10.39
C VAL A 154 7.75 4.75 11.42
N ALA A 155 7.98 3.43 11.48
CA ALA A 155 7.39 2.56 12.48
C ALA A 155 8.41 1.54 13.01
N SER A 156 8.15 0.97 14.19
CA SER A 156 8.91 -0.16 14.72
C SER A 156 8.22 -1.50 14.46
N TRP A 157 9.00 -2.51 14.10
CA TRP A 157 8.56 -3.89 13.90
C TRP A 157 9.58 -4.85 14.50
N GLN A 158 9.25 -5.52 15.61
CA GLN A 158 10.12 -6.53 16.25
C GLN A 158 11.55 -6.02 16.57
N GLY A 159 11.68 -4.73 16.86
CA GLY A 159 12.96 -4.05 17.11
C GLY A 159 13.68 -3.55 15.86
N GLU A 160 13.11 -3.75 14.66
CA GLU A 160 13.58 -3.12 13.41
C GLU A 160 12.81 -1.82 13.16
N VAL A 161 13.52 -0.79 12.70
CA VAL A 161 12.89 0.42 12.18
C VAL A 161 12.53 0.19 10.72
N ILE A 162 11.23 0.22 10.42
CA ILE A 162 10.68 0.16 9.07
C ILE A 162 10.15 1.53 8.66
N ARG A 163 10.19 1.81 7.37
CA ARG A 163 9.77 3.11 6.82
C ARG A 163 9.10 2.97 5.46
N TYR A 164 8.28 3.95 5.11
CA TYR A 164 7.87 4.18 3.73
C TYR A 164 7.87 5.70 3.45
N SER A 165 8.14 6.06 2.20
CA SER A 165 8.28 7.46 1.80
C SER A 165 6.93 8.13 1.57
N LEU A 166 6.80 9.35 2.08
CA LEU A 166 5.71 10.30 1.85
C LEU A 166 5.97 11.19 0.61
N ALA A 167 6.91 10.82 -0.25
CA ALA A 167 7.20 11.53 -1.50
C ALA A 167 6.23 11.16 -2.64
N ALA A 168 6.04 12.08 -3.59
CA ALA A 168 5.18 11.89 -4.76
C ALA A 168 5.51 10.62 -5.58
N GLN A 169 6.75 10.16 -5.52
CA GLN A 169 7.18 8.90 -6.16
C GLN A 169 6.41 7.68 -5.63
N THR A 170 6.01 7.65 -4.35
CA THR A 170 5.19 6.57 -3.78
C THR A 170 3.85 6.47 -4.50
N LEU A 171 3.19 7.61 -4.78
CA LEU A 171 1.92 7.63 -5.52
C LEU A 171 2.10 7.20 -6.97
N ALA A 172 3.17 7.65 -7.63
CA ALA A 172 3.48 7.26 -9.00
C ALA A 172 3.68 5.73 -9.10
N THR A 173 4.46 5.16 -8.19
CA THR A 173 4.67 3.71 -8.15
C THR A 173 3.37 2.93 -7.91
N ILE A 174 2.52 3.37 -6.97
CA ILE A 174 1.21 2.71 -6.72
C ILE A 174 0.31 2.81 -7.94
N LYS A 175 0.24 3.98 -8.59
CA LYS A 175 -0.49 4.17 -9.83
C LYS A 175 0.00 3.21 -10.91
N ASP A 176 1.30 3.12 -11.14
CA ASP A 176 1.88 2.26 -12.16
C ASP A 176 1.62 0.77 -11.88
N CYS A 177 1.66 0.34 -10.61
CA CYS A 177 1.31 -1.02 -10.21
C CYS A 177 -0.15 -1.34 -10.52
N VAL A 178 -1.08 -0.44 -10.17
CA VAL A 178 -2.51 -0.61 -10.43
C VAL A 178 -2.80 -0.60 -11.92
N GLU A 179 -2.26 0.36 -12.67
CA GLU A 179 -2.44 0.42 -14.13
C GLU A 179 -1.89 -0.82 -14.83
N THR A 180 -0.72 -1.33 -14.40
CA THR A 180 -0.14 -2.57 -14.94
C THR A 180 -1.03 -3.78 -14.64
N MET A 181 -1.63 -3.84 -13.44
CA MET A 181 -2.57 -4.90 -13.08
C MET A 181 -3.84 -4.85 -13.95
N PHE A 182 -4.39 -3.66 -14.22
CA PHE A 182 -5.56 -3.50 -15.10
C PHE A 182 -5.23 -3.84 -16.56
N ALA A 183 -4.06 -3.42 -17.04
CA ALA A 183 -3.59 -3.69 -18.40
C ALA A 183 -3.51 -5.19 -18.71
N ALA A 184 -3.28 -6.03 -17.70
CA ALA A 184 -3.27 -7.49 -17.85
C ALA A 184 -4.59 -8.09 -18.37
N PHE A 185 -5.70 -7.34 -18.28
CA PHE A 185 -7.04 -7.77 -18.68
C PHE A 185 -7.58 -6.98 -19.87
N ALA A 186 -6.75 -6.15 -20.52
CA ALA A 186 -7.20 -5.29 -21.63
C ALA A 186 -7.88 -6.09 -22.75
N ASN A 187 -7.38 -7.29 -23.09
CA ASN A 187 -7.96 -8.11 -24.16
C ASN A 187 -9.33 -8.72 -23.83
N LEU A 188 -9.84 -8.58 -22.60
CA LEU A 188 -11.19 -9.01 -22.22
C LEU A 188 -12.26 -7.99 -22.56
N ASP A 189 -11.90 -6.72 -22.72
CA ASP A 189 -12.85 -5.67 -23.05
C ASP A 189 -13.02 -5.62 -24.57
N PRO A 190 -14.17 -6.03 -25.13
CA PRO A 190 -14.42 -5.98 -26.57
C PRO A 190 -14.44 -4.55 -27.14
N TYR A 191 -14.50 -3.54 -26.28
CA TYR A 191 -14.45 -2.12 -26.65
C TYR A 191 -13.12 -1.45 -26.31
N SER A 192 -12.17 -2.18 -25.71
CA SER A 192 -10.81 -1.67 -25.60
C SER A 192 -10.29 -1.48 -27.01
N THR A 193 -10.05 -0.22 -27.38
CA THR A 193 -9.46 0.10 -28.66
C THR A 193 -8.12 -0.62 -28.68
N PRO A 194 -7.82 -1.48 -29.67
CA PRO A 194 -6.53 -2.15 -29.72
C PRO A 194 -5.49 -1.05 -29.67
N THR A 195 -4.75 -0.97 -28.57
CA THR A 195 -3.61 -0.05 -28.43
C THR A 195 -2.75 -0.40 -29.61
N ILE A 196 -2.74 0.47 -30.62
CA ILE A 196 -1.96 0.31 -31.83
C ILE A 196 -0.54 0.15 -31.34
N ALA A 197 -0.08 -1.10 -31.29
CA ALA A 197 1.27 -1.42 -30.92
C ALA A 197 2.11 -0.64 -31.91
N ALA A 198 2.73 0.44 -31.42
CA ALA A 198 3.64 1.24 -32.20
C ALA A 198 4.67 0.26 -32.74
N GLN A 199 4.56 -0.02 -34.03
CA GLN A 199 5.58 -0.70 -34.81
C GLN A 199 6.82 0.19 -34.70
N ARG A 200 7.63 -0.07 -33.67
CA ARG A 200 9.01 0.38 -33.62
C ARG A 200 9.79 -0.60 -34.49
N SER A 201 9.76 -0.32 -35.79
CA SER A 201 10.83 -0.64 -36.74
C SER A 201 12.06 0.19 -36.42
#